data_AF-A0A3D5FMT3-F1
#
_entry.id   AF-A0A3D5FMT3-F1
#
_cell.length_a   1.000
_cell.length_b   1.000
_cell.length_c   1.000
_cell.angle_alpha   90.00
_cell.angle_beta   90.00
_cell.angle_gamma   90.00
#
_symmetry.space_group_name_H-M   'P 1'
#
loop_
_entity.id
_entity.type
_entity.pdbx_description
1 polymer ?
#
loop_
_entity_poly.entity_id
_entity_poly.type
_entity_poly.pdbx_seq_one_letter_code
_entity_poly.pdbx_strand_id
1 'polypeptide(L)'
;MDRTPTGNGSYSMSLRTVPLNTPAAWHGRDLRSRQAWTVQLEAEQVTQLQQEADALLARGETWQTVTRQHLTLPSWDGLVQDLQHELEGGRGFALISDLPVDELSLEQARLMLWGIGLRVGYPEPQDAAGNLLHDVRDTGKDLKSDNIRAYQTNLPINYHNDGADAFMLLCYRSASSGGASKLVSAVAVFNEILRRRPDLAAVLQEPFDFDARGQQRPGAPAYQRVPIYNAHEGLINVLYKREYIDLGQRFDDVPALKSEQVEALDLMDEVCDELALSFHLAPGEIVVANNYDVLHARAAFQDQATEPVANRHMLRLWFSLPNGRALPPVFERTREFHYSYARRASGSASD
;
A
#
# COMPACT_ATOMS: atom_id res chain seq x y z
N MET A 1 5.23 -25.19 -29.69
CA MET A 1 6.61 -25.04 -30.22
C MET A 1 7.29 -23.99 -29.38
N ASP A 2 8.35 -24.44 -28.71
CA ASP A 2 9.10 -23.75 -27.68
C ASP A 2 9.50 -22.32 -28.03
N ARG A 3 9.34 -21.44 -27.05
CA ARG A 3 10.20 -20.25 -26.92
C ARG A 3 10.80 -20.26 -25.53
N THR A 4 12.01 -20.80 -25.43
CA THR A 4 12.95 -20.50 -24.37
C THR A 4 13.35 -19.02 -24.45
N PRO A 5 13.34 -18.25 -23.35
CA PRO A 5 13.85 -16.89 -23.35
C PRO A 5 15.39 -16.93 -23.27
N THR A 6 16.06 -16.53 -24.34
CA THR A 6 17.49 -16.17 -24.29
C THR A 6 17.62 -14.68 -23.96
N GLY A 7 18.51 -14.39 -23.01
CA GLY A 7 19.28 -13.14 -22.80
C GLY A 7 18.67 -11.77 -23.14
N ASN A 8 18.61 -10.90 -22.11
CA ASN A 8 18.30 -9.46 -22.19
C ASN A 8 16.94 -9.13 -22.78
N GLY A 9 15.88 -9.40 -22.00
CA GLY A 9 14.56 -8.81 -22.26
C GLY A 9 14.59 -7.31 -22.03
N SER A 10 15.04 -6.54 -23.02
CA SER A 10 14.73 -5.11 -23.10
C SER A 10 13.25 -4.98 -23.42
N TYR A 11 12.41 -4.99 -22.39
CA TYR A 11 11.07 -4.46 -22.52
C TYR A 11 11.21 -2.97 -22.88
N SER A 12 10.97 -2.63 -24.15
CA SER A 12 10.84 -1.24 -24.55
C SER A 12 9.55 -0.72 -23.92
N MET A 13 9.65 -0.19 -22.70
CA MET A 13 8.59 0.64 -22.13
C MET A 13 8.51 1.90 -22.99
N SER A 14 7.34 2.16 -23.58
CA SER A 14 7.13 3.46 -24.20
C SER A 14 7.11 4.49 -23.07
N LEU A 15 8.11 5.37 -23.05
CA LEU A 15 8.14 6.51 -22.14
C LEU A 15 6.84 7.29 -22.28
N ARG A 16 6.18 7.55 -21.16
CA ARG A 16 5.04 8.43 -21.11
C ARG A 16 5.52 9.87 -21.07
N THR A 17 5.09 10.64 -22.06
CA THR A 17 5.46 12.06 -22.24
C THR A 17 4.25 12.98 -22.22
N VAL A 18 3.05 12.43 -21.97
CA VAL A 18 1.79 13.17 -21.89
C VAL A 18 1.10 12.89 -20.56
N PRO A 19 0.44 13.90 -19.96
CA PRO A 19 -0.21 13.75 -18.67
C PRO A 19 -1.38 12.76 -18.74
N LEU A 20 -1.74 12.23 -17.57
CA LEU A 20 -2.93 11.40 -17.36
C LEU A 20 -4.09 12.26 -16.88
N ASN A 21 -5.27 12.03 -17.44
CA ASN A 21 -6.52 12.55 -16.92
C ASN A 21 -7.39 11.37 -16.47
N THR A 22 -7.12 10.86 -15.28
CA THR A 22 -7.88 9.78 -14.63
C THR A 22 -8.49 10.30 -13.32
N PRO A 23 -9.52 9.65 -12.75
CA PRO A 23 -10.05 10.05 -11.45
C PRO A 23 -9.02 10.00 -10.32
N ALA A 24 -7.98 9.17 -10.45
CA ALA A 24 -6.83 9.13 -9.56
C ALA A 24 -5.90 10.36 -9.65
N ALA A 25 -6.05 11.27 -10.63
CA ALA A 25 -5.22 12.47 -10.80
C ALA A 25 -5.73 13.68 -9.96
N TRP A 26 -5.82 13.51 -8.64
CA TRP A 26 -6.32 14.53 -7.71
C TRP A 26 -5.19 15.24 -6.94
N HIS A 27 -5.44 16.46 -6.48
CA HIS A 27 -4.56 17.17 -5.54
C HIS A 27 -5.20 17.18 -4.14
N GLY A 28 -4.42 17.02 -3.08
CA GLY A 28 -4.94 16.98 -1.71
C GLY A 28 -5.73 18.25 -1.34
N ARG A 29 -5.34 19.41 -1.87
CA ARG A 29 -6.06 20.68 -1.71
C ARG A 29 -7.48 20.68 -2.28
N ASP A 30 -7.83 19.77 -3.19
CA ASP A 30 -9.15 19.67 -3.79
C ASP A 30 -10.06 18.72 -2.99
N LEU A 31 -9.48 17.92 -2.08
CA LEU A 31 -10.17 16.94 -1.24
C LEU A 31 -10.43 17.42 0.19
N ARG A 32 -10.67 18.74 0.37
CA ARG A 32 -10.80 19.36 1.71
C ARG A 32 -11.97 18.82 2.52
N SER A 33 -13.04 18.37 1.88
CA SER A 33 -14.16 17.73 2.58
C SER A 33 -13.82 16.28 2.87
N ARG A 34 -13.51 15.95 4.13
CA ARG A 34 -13.28 14.57 4.59
C ARG A 34 -14.43 13.63 4.18
N GLN A 35 -15.66 14.13 4.27
CA GLN A 35 -16.87 13.39 3.91
C GLN A 35 -16.88 12.92 2.45
N ALA A 36 -16.24 13.65 1.53
CA ALA A 36 -16.24 13.30 0.11
C ALA A 36 -15.43 12.04 -0.23
N TRP A 37 -14.59 11.59 0.70
CA TRP A 37 -13.77 10.39 0.57
C TRP A 37 -13.93 9.46 1.78
N THR A 38 -14.96 9.70 2.60
CA THR A 38 -15.32 8.84 3.73
C THR A 38 -16.55 8.03 3.40
N VAL A 39 -16.44 6.71 3.54
CA VAL A 39 -17.54 5.76 3.51
C VAL A 39 -17.93 5.45 4.95
N GLN A 40 -19.08 5.97 5.37
CA GLN A 40 -19.63 5.67 6.69
C GLN A 40 -20.32 4.31 6.64
N LEU A 41 -19.93 3.40 7.53
CA LEU A 41 -20.60 2.09 7.63
C LEU A 41 -22.01 2.26 8.19
N GLU A 42 -22.96 1.56 7.59
CA GLU A 42 -24.32 1.51 8.10
C GLU A 42 -24.39 0.64 9.36
N ALA A 43 -25.32 0.96 10.27
CA ALA A 43 -25.48 0.22 11.52
C ALA A 43 -25.71 -1.29 11.31
N GLU A 44 -26.41 -1.66 10.22
CA GLU A 44 -26.62 -3.06 9.83
C GLU A 44 -25.30 -3.74 9.45
N GLN A 45 -24.45 -3.07 8.68
CA GLN A 45 -23.14 -3.59 8.25
C GLN A 45 -22.21 -3.81 9.45
N VAL A 46 -22.17 -2.85 10.37
CA VAL A 46 -21.39 -2.96 11.61
C VAL A 46 -21.89 -4.12 12.47
N THR A 47 -23.20 -4.19 12.72
CA THR A 47 -23.82 -5.23 13.54
C THR A 47 -23.55 -6.62 12.96
N GLN A 48 -23.73 -6.79 11.64
CA GLN A 48 -23.51 -8.07 10.98
C GLN A 48 -22.03 -8.50 11.07
N LEU A 49 -21.09 -7.59 10.83
CA LEU A 49 -19.66 -7.88 10.90
C LEU A 49 -19.23 -8.26 12.32
N GLN A 50 -19.76 -7.58 13.34
CA GLN A 50 -19.47 -7.89 14.74
C GLN A 50 -20.03 -9.26 15.15
N GLN A 51 -21.29 -9.57 14.78
CA GLN A 51 -21.91 -10.86 15.08
C GLN A 51 -21.16 -12.04 14.43
N GLU A 52 -20.73 -11.89 13.18
CA GLU A 52 -19.92 -12.90 12.49
C GLU A 52 -18.56 -13.10 13.17
N ALA A 53 -17.87 -12.00 13.55
CA ALA A 53 -16.60 -12.08 14.27
C ALA A 53 -16.75 -12.77 15.63
N ASP A 54 -17.79 -12.43 16.40
CA ASP A 54 -18.07 -13.05 17.70
C ASP A 54 -18.42 -14.54 17.57
N ALA A 55 -19.21 -14.91 16.56
CA ALA A 55 -19.55 -16.30 16.29
C ALA A 55 -18.34 -17.13 15.85
N LEU A 56 -17.38 -16.53 15.12
CA LEU A 56 -16.12 -17.17 14.76
C LEU A 56 -15.23 -17.39 15.98
N LEU A 57 -15.06 -16.37 16.83
CA LEU A 57 -14.31 -16.50 18.07
C LEU A 57 -14.90 -17.54 19.02
N ALA A 58 -16.23 -17.58 19.15
CA ALA A 58 -16.92 -18.56 19.98
C ALA A 58 -16.69 -20.01 19.50
N ARG A 59 -16.38 -20.21 18.22
CA ARG A 59 -16.00 -21.51 17.64
C ARG A 59 -14.50 -21.81 17.76
N GLY A 60 -13.71 -20.89 18.30
CA GLY A 60 -12.26 -21.00 18.40
C GLY A 60 -11.53 -20.67 17.10
N GLU A 61 -12.21 -20.06 16.13
CA GLU A 61 -11.58 -19.59 14.89
C GLU A 61 -10.76 -18.32 15.16
N THR A 62 -9.69 -18.14 14.41
CA THR A 62 -8.87 -16.93 14.42
C THR A 62 -8.78 -16.35 13.02
N TRP A 63 -8.27 -15.12 12.88
CA TRP A 63 -8.11 -14.54 11.54
C TRP A 63 -7.22 -15.41 10.62
N GLN A 64 -6.31 -16.21 11.16
CA GLN A 64 -5.47 -17.13 10.39
C GLN A 64 -6.24 -18.36 9.85
N THR A 65 -7.31 -18.80 10.51
CA THR A 65 -8.08 -19.98 10.11
C THR A 65 -9.30 -19.61 9.27
N VAL A 66 -9.79 -18.39 9.41
CA VAL A 66 -10.96 -17.88 8.69
C VAL A 66 -10.64 -17.64 7.21
N THR A 67 -11.48 -18.21 6.36
CA THR A 67 -11.50 -18.00 4.91
C THR A 67 -12.80 -17.31 4.48
N ARG A 68 -12.88 -16.86 3.23
CA ARG A 68 -14.07 -16.19 2.68
C ARG A 68 -15.36 -17.01 2.85
N GLN A 69 -15.27 -18.34 2.81
CA GLN A 69 -16.42 -19.25 2.96
C GLN A 69 -17.03 -19.27 4.38
N HIS A 70 -16.26 -18.82 5.38
CA HIS A 70 -16.72 -18.75 6.76
C HIS A 70 -17.58 -17.51 7.03
N LEU A 71 -17.62 -16.54 6.12
CA LEU A 71 -18.23 -15.22 6.31
C LEU A 71 -19.49 -15.07 5.46
N THR A 72 -20.60 -14.73 6.10
CA THR A 72 -21.84 -14.37 5.41
C THR A 72 -22.19 -12.91 5.66
N LEU A 73 -21.77 -12.03 4.74
CA LEU A 73 -21.92 -10.57 4.87
C LEU A 73 -22.75 -9.93 3.72
N PRO A 74 -24.01 -10.32 3.50
CA PRO A 74 -24.80 -9.81 2.37
C PRO A 74 -25.04 -8.30 2.38
N SER A 75 -25.09 -7.64 3.56
CA SER A 75 -25.27 -6.17 3.61
C SER A 75 -24.03 -5.40 3.14
N TRP A 76 -22.92 -6.09 2.92
CA TRP A 76 -21.66 -5.53 2.43
C TRP A 76 -21.51 -5.58 0.91
N ASP A 77 -22.35 -6.32 0.18
CA ASP A 77 -22.11 -6.61 -1.24
C ASP A 77 -22.06 -5.34 -2.11
N GLY A 78 -22.96 -4.38 -1.88
CA GLY A 78 -22.95 -3.08 -2.57
C GLY A 78 -21.70 -2.26 -2.23
N LEU A 79 -21.41 -2.13 -0.93
CA LEU A 79 -20.23 -1.41 -0.45
C LEU A 79 -18.92 -1.99 -1.00
N VAL A 80 -18.80 -3.32 -1.07
CA VAL A 80 -17.62 -3.98 -1.60
C VAL A 80 -17.41 -3.65 -3.07
N GLN A 81 -18.48 -3.61 -3.88
CA GLN A 81 -18.40 -3.22 -5.29
C GLN A 81 -17.97 -1.76 -5.43
N ASP A 82 -18.54 -0.87 -4.62
CA ASP A 82 -18.18 0.55 -4.62
C ASP A 82 -16.72 0.77 -4.22
N LEU A 83 -16.24 0.08 -3.18
CA LEU A 83 -14.83 0.13 -2.76
C LEU A 83 -13.89 -0.40 -3.84
N GLN A 84 -14.23 -1.53 -4.47
CA GLN A 84 -13.43 -2.08 -5.57
C GLN A 84 -13.35 -1.11 -6.75
N HIS A 85 -14.44 -0.43 -7.10
CA HIS A 85 -14.46 0.59 -8.15
C HIS A 85 -13.66 1.84 -7.75
N GLU A 86 -13.82 2.32 -6.52
CA GLU A 86 -13.11 3.51 -6.04
C GLU A 86 -11.59 3.27 -6.00
N LEU A 87 -11.16 2.06 -5.63
CA LEU A 87 -9.76 1.67 -5.61
C LEU A 87 -9.19 1.42 -7.01
N GLU A 88 -9.97 0.91 -7.95
CA GLU A 88 -9.52 0.60 -9.31
C GLU A 88 -10.53 1.14 -10.35
N GLY A 89 -10.18 2.28 -10.94
CA GLY A 89 -11.02 3.07 -11.85
C GLY A 89 -11.46 4.41 -11.25
N GLY A 90 -11.57 4.49 -9.93
CA GLY A 90 -11.84 5.70 -9.18
C GLY A 90 -10.58 6.46 -8.75
N ARG A 91 -10.68 7.10 -7.59
CA ARG A 91 -9.65 8.02 -7.06
C ARG A 91 -8.45 7.27 -6.46
N GLY A 92 -8.57 5.98 -6.26
CA GLY A 92 -7.52 5.11 -5.76
C GLY A 92 -7.46 5.00 -4.23
N PHE A 93 -8.38 5.62 -3.48
CA PHE A 93 -8.45 5.45 -2.03
C PHE A 93 -9.82 5.81 -1.46
N ALA A 94 -10.11 5.30 -0.27
CA ALA A 94 -11.24 5.70 0.57
C ALA A 94 -10.87 5.62 2.06
N LEU A 95 -11.66 6.28 2.89
CA LEU A 95 -11.66 6.11 4.34
C LEU A 95 -12.95 5.43 4.75
N ILE A 96 -12.89 4.27 5.39
CA ILE A 96 -14.05 3.62 5.99
C ILE A 96 -14.12 4.04 7.45
N SER A 97 -15.27 4.50 7.95
CA SER A 97 -15.45 4.94 9.34
C SER A 97 -16.46 4.07 10.11
N ASP A 98 -16.52 4.31 11.41
CA ASP A 98 -17.56 3.78 12.33
C ASP A 98 -17.44 2.30 12.70
N LEU A 99 -16.24 1.70 12.64
CA LEU A 99 -15.99 0.44 13.35
C LEU A 99 -15.84 0.67 14.86
N PRO A 100 -16.54 -0.08 15.73
CA PRO A 100 -16.61 0.18 17.16
C PRO A 100 -15.40 -0.36 17.93
N VAL A 101 -14.17 -0.12 17.46
CA VAL A 101 -12.96 -0.77 17.98
C VAL A 101 -12.68 -0.53 19.46
N ASP A 102 -13.17 0.57 20.04
CA ASP A 102 -13.01 0.89 21.45
C ASP A 102 -13.76 -0.10 22.37
N GLU A 103 -14.76 -0.80 21.83
CA GLU A 103 -15.54 -1.82 22.53
C GLU A 103 -15.06 -3.25 22.23
N LEU A 104 -14.08 -3.39 21.34
CA LEU A 104 -13.62 -4.68 20.83
C LEU A 104 -12.29 -5.08 21.46
N SER A 105 -12.13 -6.38 21.67
CA SER A 105 -10.80 -6.96 21.84
C SER A 105 -9.98 -6.84 20.55
N LEU A 106 -8.65 -6.92 20.68
CA LEU A 106 -7.75 -6.91 19.53
C LEU A 106 -8.06 -8.06 18.55
N GLU A 107 -8.43 -9.24 19.05
CA GLU A 107 -8.75 -10.40 18.21
C GLU A 107 -10.05 -10.20 17.44
N GLN A 108 -11.07 -9.57 18.06
CA GLN A 108 -12.28 -9.15 17.34
C GLN A 108 -11.93 -8.14 16.24
N ALA A 109 -11.15 -7.11 16.56
CA ALA A 109 -10.73 -6.11 15.56
C ALA A 109 -9.93 -6.73 14.40
N ARG A 110 -9.05 -7.71 14.68
CA ARG A 110 -8.33 -8.49 13.66
C ARG A 110 -9.28 -9.25 12.75
N LEU A 111 -10.25 -9.98 13.32
CA LEU A 111 -11.23 -10.74 12.55
C LEU A 111 -12.13 -9.85 11.71
N MET A 112 -12.57 -8.71 12.24
CA MET A 112 -13.39 -7.76 11.49
C MET A 112 -12.61 -7.17 10.31
N LEU A 113 -11.38 -6.69 10.54
CA LEU A 113 -10.52 -6.19 9.45
C LEU A 113 -10.22 -7.28 8.42
N TRP A 114 -9.92 -8.50 8.88
CA TRP A 114 -9.68 -9.66 8.01
C TRP A 114 -10.90 -10.00 7.17
N GLY A 115 -12.10 -9.98 7.77
CA GLY A 115 -13.35 -10.23 7.07
C GLY A 115 -13.64 -9.20 5.99
N ILE A 116 -13.43 -7.91 6.27
CA ILE A 116 -13.51 -6.85 5.26
C ILE A 116 -12.52 -7.13 4.12
N GLY A 117 -11.27 -7.45 4.46
CA GLY A 117 -10.23 -7.79 3.48
C GLY A 117 -10.61 -8.95 2.56
N LEU A 118 -11.16 -10.04 3.12
CA LEU A 118 -11.64 -11.22 2.38
C LEU A 118 -12.86 -10.93 1.49
N ARG A 119 -13.66 -9.91 1.80
CA ARG A 119 -14.76 -9.47 0.94
C ARG A 119 -14.28 -8.58 -0.21
N VAL A 120 -13.36 -7.65 0.08
CA VAL A 120 -12.87 -6.67 -0.89
C VAL A 120 -11.88 -7.27 -1.89
N GLY A 121 -11.04 -8.22 -1.47
CA GLY A 121 -10.08 -8.83 -2.37
C GLY A 121 -9.45 -10.10 -1.82
N TYR A 122 -8.23 -10.37 -2.27
CA TYR A 122 -7.47 -11.56 -1.91
C TYR A 122 -6.25 -11.15 -1.09
N PRO A 123 -6.20 -11.43 0.23
CA PRO A 123 -5.05 -11.08 1.06
C PRO A 123 -3.74 -11.65 0.53
N GLU A 124 -2.67 -10.85 0.57
CA GLU A 124 -1.35 -11.20 0.05
C GLU A 124 -0.26 -11.08 1.13
N PRO A 125 0.84 -11.85 1.01
CA PRO A 125 2.00 -11.75 1.91
C PRO A 125 2.61 -10.36 1.99
N GLN A 126 2.96 -9.92 3.21
CA GLN A 126 3.59 -8.62 3.48
C GLN A 126 5.08 -8.70 3.83
N ASP A 127 5.57 -9.92 4.08
CA ASP A 127 6.95 -10.21 4.47
C ASP A 127 7.39 -11.63 4.02
N ALA A 128 8.68 -11.93 4.23
CA ALA A 128 9.27 -13.21 3.88
C ALA A 128 8.72 -14.41 4.67
N ALA A 129 8.05 -14.17 5.81
CA ALA A 129 7.40 -15.22 6.60
C ALA A 129 6.00 -15.56 6.07
N GLY A 130 5.48 -14.80 5.10
CA GLY A 130 4.16 -15.02 4.54
C GLY A 130 3.02 -14.43 5.38
N ASN A 131 3.32 -13.52 6.32
CA ASN A 131 2.29 -12.93 7.16
C ASN A 131 1.34 -12.06 6.33
N LEU A 132 0.02 -12.26 6.53
CA LEU A 132 -1.03 -11.56 5.77
C LEU A 132 -1.61 -10.36 6.52
N LEU A 133 -1.44 -10.31 7.85
CA LEU A 133 -1.90 -9.23 8.71
C LEU A 133 -0.80 -8.82 9.69
N HIS A 134 -0.53 -7.52 9.79
CA HIS A 134 0.59 -6.96 10.56
C HIS A 134 0.12 -5.96 11.62
N ASP A 135 0.72 -6.05 12.82
CA ASP A 135 0.70 -4.98 13.81
C ASP A 135 1.66 -3.85 13.37
N VAL A 136 1.12 -2.64 13.21
CA VAL A 136 1.88 -1.43 12.88
C VAL A 136 1.90 -0.52 14.11
N ARG A 137 3.01 -0.59 14.84
CA ARG A 137 3.25 0.07 16.13
C ARG A 137 4.73 0.21 16.42
N ASP A 138 5.10 1.14 17.29
CA ASP A 138 6.47 1.19 17.80
C ASP A 138 6.76 -0.05 18.66
N THR A 139 7.89 -0.70 18.40
CA THR A 139 8.36 -1.88 19.14
C THR A 139 9.52 -1.54 20.08
N GLY A 140 9.95 -0.28 20.13
CA GLY A 140 11.10 0.18 20.91
C GLY A 140 12.46 -0.28 20.35
N LYS A 141 12.48 -0.84 19.13
CA LYS A 141 13.69 -1.33 18.45
C LYS A 141 14.33 -0.24 17.59
N ASP A 142 15.65 -0.29 17.46
CA ASP A 142 16.41 0.66 16.64
C ASP A 142 16.31 0.31 15.15
N LEU A 143 15.90 1.29 14.33
CA LEU A 143 15.80 1.17 12.87
C LEU A 143 17.15 0.81 12.22
N LYS A 144 18.28 1.13 12.87
CA LYS A 144 19.63 0.80 12.38
C LYS A 144 19.97 -0.68 12.51
N SER A 145 19.18 -1.46 13.25
CA SER A 145 19.39 -2.90 13.37
C SER A 145 18.94 -3.63 12.09
N ASP A 146 19.65 -4.69 11.70
CA ASP A 146 19.26 -5.51 10.57
C ASP A 146 17.83 -6.04 10.74
N ASN A 147 17.00 -5.87 9.70
CA ASN A 147 15.62 -6.32 9.58
C ASN A 147 14.54 -5.50 10.31
N ILE A 148 14.85 -4.37 10.93
CA ILE A 148 13.81 -3.46 11.43
C ILE A 148 13.25 -2.62 10.27
N ARG A 149 11.92 -2.58 10.18
CA ARG A 149 11.19 -1.77 9.18
C ARG A 149 10.59 -0.54 9.86
N ALA A 150 10.51 0.57 9.13
CA ALA A 150 10.05 1.87 9.67
C ALA A 150 8.67 1.81 10.37
N TYR A 151 7.76 0.92 9.93
CA TYR A 151 6.45 0.73 10.56
C TYR A 151 6.51 0.19 11.99
N GLN A 152 7.67 -0.35 12.41
CA GLN A 152 7.93 -0.89 13.75
C GLN A 152 8.53 0.15 14.72
N THR A 153 8.56 1.42 14.31
CA THR A 153 9.18 2.54 15.03
C THR A 153 8.23 3.74 15.08
N ASN A 154 8.54 4.73 15.90
CA ASN A 154 7.81 6.00 16.00
C ASN A 154 8.31 7.11 15.06
N LEU A 155 9.42 6.88 14.35
CA LEU A 155 10.04 7.80 13.38
C LEU A 155 9.11 8.10 12.20
N PRO A 156 9.30 9.21 11.46
CA PRO A 156 8.51 9.45 10.25
C PRO A 156 8.79 8.36 9.20
N ILE A 157 7.79 8.07 8.38
CA ILE A 157 7.92 7.19 7.21
C ILE A 157 7.71 8.06 5.97
N ASN A 158 8.72 8.09 5.10
CA ASN A 158 8.69 8.85 3.85
C ASN A 158 7.65 8.29 2.87
N TYR A 159 7.37 9.03 1.80
CA TYR A 159 6.43 8.60 0.77
C TYR A 159 6.84 7.26 0.18
N HIS A 160 5.90 6.32 0.20
CA HIS A 160 6.08 5.00 -0.37
C HIS A 160 4.75 4.39 -0.76
N ASN A 161 4.81 3.31 -1.53
CA ASN A 161 3.72 2.36 -1.63
C ASN A 161 4.12 1.01 -1.05
N ASP A 162 3.11 0.28 -0.61
CA ASP A 162 3.23 -1.07 -0.09
C ASP A 162 3.22 -2.09 -1.24
N GLY A 163 3.21 -3.38 -0.92
CA GLY A 163 3.00 -4.45 -1.91
C GLY A 163 1.53 -4.77 -2.13
N ALA A 164 1.28 -5.65 -3.11
CA ALA A 164 -0.03 -5.97 -3.68
C ALA A 164 -0.75 -4.78 -4.34
N ASP A 165 -1.97 -5.00 -4.83
CA ASP A 165 -2.78 -3.96 -5.49
C ASP A 165 -3.14 -2.85 -4.51
N ALA A 166 -3.55 -3.19 -3.29
CA ALA A 166 -4.02 -2.24 -2.30
C ALA A 166 -3.67 -2.66 -0.87
N PHE A 167 -3.75 -1.71 0.05
CA PHE A 167 -3.65 -1.95 1.49
C PHE A 167 -4.86 -1.41 2.23
N MET A 168 -5.16 -1.99 3.39
CA MET A 168 -6.03 -1.40 4.42
C MET A 168 -5.21 -1.21 5.69
N LEU A 169 -5.40 -0.08 6.36
CA LEU A 169 -4.79 0.24 7.65
C LEU A 169 -5.88 0.70 8.62
N LEU A 170 -6.26 -0.18 9.54
CA LEU A 170 -7.20 0.10 10.62
C LEU A 170 -6.47 0.79 11.77
N CYS A 171 -7.01 1.91 12.24
CA CYS A 171 -6.67 2.45 13.54
C CYS A 171 -7.43 1.71 14.62
N TYR A 172 -6.75 0.81 15.34
CA TYR A 172 -7.28 0.21 16.55
C TYR A 172 -7.07 1.16 17.75
N ARG A 173 -5.91 1.81 17.82
CA ARG A 173 -5.61 2.89 18.78
C ARG A 173 -4.71 3.96 18.17
N SER A 174 -5.01 5.21 18.49
CA SER A 174 -4.21 6.37 18.08
C SER A 174 -2.97 6.55 18.96
N ALA A 175 -1.97 7.26 18.43
CA ALA A 175 -0.89 7.78 19.26
C ALA A 175 -1.39 8.89 20.19
N SER A 176 -0.61 9.21 21.22
CA SER A 176 -0.91 10.34 22.10
C SER A 176 -0.76 11.69 21.39
N SER A 177 0.20 11.81 20.47
CA SER A 177 0.39 12.98 19.62
C SER A 177 1.15 12.62 18.35
N GLY A 178 0.98 13.43 17.30
CA GLY A 178 1.59 13.22 16.00
C GLY A 178 0.98 12.05 15.23
N GLY A 179 1.76 11.46 14.31
CA GLY A 179 1.33 10.27 13.57
C GLY A 179 0.33 10.53 12.46
N ALA A 180 0.19 11.79 12.02
CA ALA A 180 -0.63 12.16 10.88
C ALA A 180 -0.28 11.29 9.65
N SER A 181 -1.32 10.73 9.04
CA SER A 181 -1.24 10.05 7.75
C SER A 181 -1.17 11.08 6.64
N LYS A 182 -0.44 10.75 5.58
CA LYS A 182 -0.45 11.49 4.33
C LYS A 182 -0.73 10.53 3.18
N LEU A 183 -1.58 10.95 2.24
CA LEU A 183 -1.80 10.29 0.96
C LEU A 183 -1.50 11.29 -0.17
N VAL A 184 -0.90 10.83 -1.26
CA VAL A 184 -0.70 11.64 -2.46
C VAL A 184 -0.92 10.80 -3.71
N SER A 185 -1.60 11.39 -4.69
CA SER A 185 -1.78 10.77 -6.00
C SER A 185 -0.44 10.67 -6.73
N ALA A 186 0.01 9.45 -7.00
CA ALA A 186 1.18 9.18 -7.81
C ALA A 186 0.99 9.69 -9.26
N VAL A 187 -0.26 9.70 -9.74
CA VAL A 187 -0.64 10.21 -11.07
C VAL A 187 -0.48 11.73 -11.13
N ALA A 188 -0.98 12.46 -10.13
CA ALA A 188 -0.84 13.91 -10.05
C ALA A 188 0.62 14.34 -9.87
N VAL A 189 1.37 13.60 -9.04
CA VAL A 189 2.83 13.80 -8.88
C VAL A 189 3.55 13.65 -10.22
N PHE A 190 3.30 12.56 -10.95
CA PHE A 190 3.91 12.36 -12.27
C PHE A 190 3.54 13.48 -13.25
N ASN A 191 2.26 13.87 -13.31
CA ASN A 191 1.79 14.94 -14.17
C ASN A 191 2.49 16.27 -13.86
N GLU A 192 2.68 16.59 -12.59
CA GLU A 192 3.32 17.83 -12.16
C GLU A 192 4.83 17.82 -12.44
N ILE A 193 5.51 16.69 -12.22
CA ILE A 193 6.92 16.52 -12.61
C ILE A 193 7.07 16.63 -14.13
N LEU A 194 6.22 15.96 -14.91
CA LEU A 194 6.22 16.06 -16.38
C LEU A 194 6.01 17.50 -16.86
N ARG A 195 5.18 18.27 -16.17
CA ARG A 195 4.93 19.70 -16.47
C ARG A 195 6.13 20.58 -16.14
N ARG A 196 6.80 20.35 -14.99
CA ARG A 196 7.94 21.15 -14.51
C ARG A 196 9.24 20.81 -15.24
N ARG A 197 9.53 19.51 -15.36
CA ARG A 197 10.80 18.91 -15.78
C ARG A 197 10.55 17.61 -16.55
N PRO A 198 10.10 17.69 -17.82
CA PRO A 198 9.84 16.50 -18.64
C PRO A 198 11.07 15.60 -18.83
N ASP A 199 12.26 16.18 -18.74
CA ASP A 199 13.53 15.47 -18.70
C ASP A 199 13.65 14.56 -17.45
N LEU A 200 13.31 15.07 -16.26
CA LEU A 200 13.32 14.27 -15.02
C LEU A 200 12.15 13.26 -14.97
N ALA A 201 11.00 13.58 -15.57
CA ALA A 201 9.92 12.61 -15.74
C ALA A 201 10.33 11.41 -16.61
N ALA A 202 11.23 11.61 -17.59
CA ALA A 202 11.82 10.51 -18.34
C ALA A 202 12.79 9.70 -17.46
N VAL A 203 13.63 10.36 -16.66
CA VAL A 203 14.55 9.69 -15.72
C VAL A 203 13.79 8.79 -14.73
N LEU A 204 12.65 9.23 -14.18
CA LEU A 204 11.86 8.40 -13.24
C LEU A 204 11.21 7.15 -13.90
N GLN A 205 11.22 7.06 -15.23
CA GLN A 205 10.79 5.90 -15.99
C GLN A 205 11.97 5.01 -16.43
N GLU A 206 13.20 5.40 -16.12
CA GLU A 206 14.37 4.53 -16.21
C GLU A 206 14.51 3.65 -14.97
N PRO A 207 15.21 2.51 -15.04
CA PRO A 207 15.37 1.63 -13.87
C PRO A 207 16.21 2.24 -12.75
N PHE A 208 15.76 2.06 -11.50
CA PHE A 208 16.49 2.34 -10.26
C PHE A 208 16.76 1.02 -9.50
N ASP A 209 17.81 1.00 -8.67
CA ASP A 209 18.17 -0.14 -7.84
C ASP A 209 17.69 0.03 -6.41
N PHE A 210 16.78 -0.83 -5.97
CA PHE A 210 16.20 -0.81 -4.63
C PHE A 210 16.76 -1.98 -3.81
N ASP A 211 17.28 -1.72 -2.61
CA ASP A 211 17.61 -2.76 -1.64
C ASP A 211 16.38 -3.65 -1.36
N ALA A 212 16.53 -4.96 -1.53
CA ALA A 212 15.46 -5.92 -1.30
C ALA A 212 15.24 -6.21 0.20
N ARG A 213 16.11 -5.67 1.08
CA ARG A 213 16.03 -5.78 2.55
C ARG A 213 15.98 -7.23 3.05
N GLY A 214 16.71 -8.13 2.39
CA GLY A 214 16.72 -9.56 2.74
C GLY A 214 15.46 -10.32 2.31
N GLN A 215 14.55 -9.68 1.56
CA GLN A 215 13.30 -10.26 1.07
C GLN A 215 13.33 -10.54 -0.44
N GLN A 216 14.53 -10.60 -1.02
CA GLN A 216 14.70 -11.02 -2.40
C GLN A 216 14.27 -12.48 -2.58
N ARG A 217 13.87 -12.81 -3.82
CA ARG A 217 13.57 -14.20 -4.17
C ARG A 217 14.82 -15.09 -4.08
N PRO A 218 14.64 -16.40 -3.83
CA PRO A 218 15.75 -17.36 -3.92
C PRO A 218 16.50 -17.23 -5.25
N GLY A 219 17.81 -16.99 -5.18
CA GLY A 219 18.67 -16.83 -6.35
C GLY A 219 18.63 -15.46 -7.04
N ALA A 220 17.86 -14.49 -6.53
CA ALA A 220 17.90 -13.11 -7.01
C ALA A 220 18.97 -12.28 -6.28
N PRO A 221 19.45 -11.18 -6.87
CA PRO A 221 20.34 -10.24 -6.18
C PRO A 221 19.69 -9.67 -4.90
N ALA A 222 20.52 -9.12 -4.01
CA ALA A 222 20.06 -8.45 -2.78
C ALA A 222 19.37 -7.09 -3.03
N TYR A 223 19.22 -6.71 -4.30
CA TYR A 223 18.50 -5.54 -4.78
C TYR A 223 17.62 -5.91 -5.98
N GLN A 224 16.62 -5.07 -6.27
CA GLN A 224 15.77 -5.17 -7.44
C GLN A 224 15.93 -3.94 -8.32
N ARG A 225 16.01 -4.15 -9.65
CA ARG A 225 16.14 -3.09 -10.64
C ARG A 225 14.81 -2.88 -11.36
N VAL A 226 14.15 -1.75 -11.15
CA VAL A 226 12.82 -1.44 -11.69
C VAL A 226 12.63 0.07 -11.84
N PRO A 227 11.90 0.57 -12.85
CA PRO A 227 11.54 1.98 -12.91
C PRO A 227 10.63 2.41 -11.75
N ILE A 228 10.73 3.68 -11.34
CA ILE A 228 9.82 4.23 -10.33
C ILE A 228 8.42 4.38 -10.94
N TYR A 229 8.32 4.96 -12.13
CA TYR A 229 7.07 5.06 -12.89
C TYR A 229 7.09 4.11 -14.09
N ASN A 230 6.03 3.32 -14.22
CA ASN A 230 5.89 2.30 -15.26
C ASN A 230 4.60 2.58 -16.04
N ALA A 231 4.74 3.14 -17.24
CA ALA A 231 3.63 3.32 -18.17
C ALA A 231 3.23 1.96 -18.78
N HIS A 232 1.96 1.59 -18.65
CA HIS A 232 1.47 0.31 -19.14
C HIS A 232 -0.04 0.40 -19.40
N GLU A 233 -0.49 -0.10 -20.55
CA GLU A 233 -1.92 -0.20 -20.90
C GLU A 233 -2.69 1.13 -20.71
N GLY A 234 -2.07 2.26 -21.07
CA GLY A 234 -2.68 3.59 -20.94
C GLY A 234 -2.70 4.18 -19.53
N LEU A 235 -2.23 3.45 -18.52
CA LEU A 235 -2.08 3.87 -17.13
C LEU A 235 -0.61 4.16 -16.79
N ILE A 236 -0.38 4.60 -15.55
CA ILE A 236 0.96 4.69 -14.97
C ILE A 236 0.93 4.04 -13.59
N ASN A 237 1.95 3.24 -13.29
CA ASN A 237 2.07 2.51 -12.03
C ASN A 237 3.31 2.99 -11.30
N VAL A 238 3.24 3.16 -9.98
CA VAL A 238 4.38 3.58 -9.17
C VAL A 238 4.97 2.45 -8.34
N LEU A 239 6.30 2.45 -8.20
CA LEU A 239 7.02 1.77 -7.14
C LEU A 239 8.03 2.76 -6.57
N TYR A 240 7.75 3.31 -5.40
CA TYR A 240 8.60 4.33 -4.81
C TYR A 240 8.92 4.03 -3.35
N LYS A 241 10.23 4.02 -3.05
CA LYS A 241 10.82 3.86 -1.70
C LYS A 241 12.20 4.53 -1.72
N ARG A 242 12.25 5.87 -1.56
CA ARG A 242 13.50 6.65 -1.61
C ARG A 242 14.61 6.01 -0.77
N GLU A 243 14.30 5.70 0.49
CA GLU A 243 15.24 5.08 1.43
C GLU A 243 15.84 3.77 0.88
N TYR A 244 15.08 2.98 0.12
CA TYR A 244 15.56 1.69 -0.39
C TYR A 244 16.47 1.86 -1.61
N ILE A 245 16.29 2.94 -2.37
CA ILE A 245 17.21 3.35 -3.43
C ILE A 245 18.53 3.79 -2.81
N ASP A 246 18.46 4.67 -1.79
CA ASP A 246 19.65 5.16 -1.09
C ASP A 246 20.43 4.02 -0.42
N LEU A 247 19.72 3.10 0.25
CA LEU A 247 20.32 1.90 0.84
C LEU A 247 20.90 0.94 -0.19
N GLY A 248 20.36 0.91 -1.42
CA GLY A 248 20.89 0.11 -2.52
C GLY A 248 22.33 0.48 -2.90
N GLN A 249 22.74 1.72 -2.66
CA GLN A 249 24.10 2.22 -2.93
C GLN A 249 25.19 1.58 -2.05
N ARG A 250 24.81 0.77 -1.04
CA ARG A 250 25.78 0.01 -0.23
C ARG A 250 26.36 -1.21 -0.95
N PHE A 251 25.75 -1.66 -2.06
CA PHE A 251 26.19 -2.83 -2.81
C PHE A 251 27.20 -2.43 -3.89
N ASP A 252 28.35 -3.09 -3.93
CA ASP A 252 29.46 -2.75 -4.84
C ASP A 252 29.10 -2.83 -6.33
N ASP A 253 28.12 -3.67 -6.69
CA ASP A 253 27.67 -3.88 -8.07
C ASP A 253 26.47 -2.99 -8.48
N VAL A 254 25.98 -2.14 -7.57
CA VAL A 254 24.98 -1.11 -7.88
C VAL A 254 25.69 0.16 -8.35
N PRO A 255 25.37 0.70 -9.54
CA PRO A 255 25.93 1.95 -10.02
C PRO A 255 25.64 3.12 -9.08
N ALA A 256 26.60 4.02 -8.95
CA ALA A 256 26.39 5.28 -8.26
C ALA A 256 25.25 6.07 -8.93
N LEU A 257 24.34 6.63 -8.13
CA LEU A 257 23.28 7.49 -8.65
C LEU A 257 23.87 8.66 -9.45
N LYS A 258 23.35 8.85 -10.66
CA LYS A 258 23.67 10.02 -11.47
C LYS A 258 23.06 11.28 -10.87
N SER A 259 23.61 12.45 -11.19
CA SER A 259 23.07 13.74 -10.74
C SER A 259 21.61 13.94 -11.14
N GLU A 260 21.23 13.54 -12.36
CA GLU A 260 19.85 13.62 -12.87
C GLU A 260 18.89 12.69 -12.12
N GLN A 261 19.37 11.53 -11.65
CA GLN A 261 18.57 10.61 -10.83
C GLN A 261 18.33 11.20 -9.44
N VAL A 262 19.36 11.78 -8.81
CA VAL A 262 19.21 12.45 -7.51
C VAL A 262 18.25 13.64 -7.64
N GLU A 263 18.42 14.48 -8.67
CA GLU A 263 17.54 15.62 -8.94
C GLU A 263 16.08 15.19 -9.17
N ALA A 264 15.86 14.08 -9.89
CA ALA A 264 14.52 13.53 -10.11
C ALA A 264 13.88 13.02 -8.82
N LEU A 265 14.64 12.35 -7.95
CA LEU A 265 14.16 11.86 -6.66
C LEU A 265 13.81 13.03 -5.71
N ASP A 266 14.65 14.06 -5.66
CA ASP A 266 14.44 15.23 -4.81
C ASP A 266 13.19 16.02 -5.27
N LEU A 267 13.00 16.20 -6.58
CA LEU A 267 11.79 16.81 -7.13
C LEU A 267 10.55 15.96 -6.85
N MET A 268 10.66 14.63 -6.89
CA MET A 268 9.56 13.74 -6.56
C MET A 268 9.11 13.89 -5.10
N ASP A 269 10.06 13.95 -4.16
CA ASP A 269 9.78 14.20 -2.74
C ASP A 269 9.12 15.57 -2.52
N GLU A 270 9.63 16.62 -3.16
CA GLU A 270 9.06 17.98 -3.12
C GLU A 270 7.59 18.00 -3.60
N VAL A 271 7.33 17.46 -4.80
CA VAL A 271 6.00 17.44 -5.39
C VAL A 271 5.03 16.58 -4.58
N CYS A 272 5.50 15.49 -3.98
CA CYS A 272 4.68 14.69 -3.06
C CYS A 272 4.19 15.54 -1.87
N ASP A 273 5.09 16.30 -1.23
CA ASP A 273 4.73 17.15 -0.10
C ASP A 273 3.78 18.29 -0.47
N GLU A 274 3.95 18.91 -1.64
CA GLU A 274 3.07 19.98 -2.11
C GLU A 274 1.63 19.50 -2.39
N LEU A 275 1.48 18.27 -2.90
CA LEU A 275 0.20 17.74 -3.38
C LEU A 275 -0.52 16.85 -2.35
N ALA A 276 0.13 16.49 -1.24
CA ALA A 276 -0.40 15.54 -0.28
C ALA A 276 -1.69 16.01 0.42
N LEU A 277 -2.58 15.05 0.67
CA LEU A 277 -3.66 15.14 1.63
C LEU A 277 -3.15 14.65 2.98
N SER A 278 -3.20 15.49 4.03
CA SER A 278 -2.83 15.10 5.39
C SER A 278 -4.03 15.03 6.32
N PHE A 279 -4.08 14.00 7.16
CA PHE A 279 -5.17 13.76 8.10
C PHE A 279 -4.74 12.86 9.25
N HIS A 280 -5.55 12.79 10.30
CA HIS A 280 -5.42 11.78 11.34
C HIS A 280 -6.46 10.67 11.13
N LEU A 281 -6.08 9.45 11.46
CA LEU A 281 -6.99 8.32 11.62
C LEU A 281 -7.43 8.27 13.08
N ALA A 282 -8.73 8.32 13.31
CA ALA A 282 -9.36 8.05 14.59
C ALA A 282 -9.53 6.52 14.78
N PRO A 283 -9.58 6.03 16.03
CA PRO A 283 -9.96 4.65 16.31
C PRO A 283 -11.25 4.28 15.56
N GLY A 284 -11.24 3.12 14.89
CA GLY A 284 -12.39 2.63 14.11
C GLY A 284 -12.35 3.02 12.64
N GLU A 285 -11.44 3.89 12.24
CA GLU A 285 -11.27 4.24 10.84
C GLU A 285 -10.25 3.34 10.13
N ILE A 286 -10.56 2.97 8.89
CA ILE A 286 -9.68 2.24 7.98
C ILE A 286 -9.37 3.15 6.79
N VAL A 287 -8.11 3.46 6.55
CA VAL A 287 -7.70 3.96 5.23
C VAL A 287 -7.45 2.78 4.32
N VAL A 288 -8.03 2.80 3.13
CA VAL A 288 -7.80 1.83 2.07
C VAL A 288 -7.31 2.53 0.81
N ALA A 289 -6.22 2.07 0.21
CA ALA A 289 -5.65 2.73 -0.97
C ALA A 289 -4.95 1.77 -1.92
N ASN A 290 -5.03 2.08 -3.22
CA ASN A 290 -4.38 1.39 -4.32
C ASN A 290 -2.90 1.81 -4.43
N ASN A 291 -2.00 0.85 -4.30
CA ASN A 291 -0.55 1.05 -4.30
C ASN A 291 0.02 1.48 -5.66
N TYR A 292 -0.72 1.34 -6.76
CA TYR A 292 -0.30 1.80 -8.08
C TYR A 292 -0.57 3.29 -8.29
N ASP A 293 -1.63 3.82 -7.67
CA ASP A 293 -2.12 5.19 -7.87
C ASP A 293 -1.79 6.12 -6.70
N VAL A 294 -1.52 5.58 -5.51
CA VAL A 294 -1.38 6.35 -4.27
C VAL A 294 -0.08 6.01 -3.56
N LEU A 295 0.70 7.04 -3.25
CA LEU A 295 1.79 6.97 -2.28
C LEU A 295 1.27 7.44 -0.92
N HIS A 296 1.84 6.89 0.14
CA HIS A 296 1.47 7.24 1.51
C HIS A 296 2.71 7.47 2.38
N ALA A 297 2.53 8.27 3.42
CA ALA A 297 3.56 8.60 4.39
C ALA A 297 2.95 8.76 5.79
N ARG A 298 3.81 8.79 6.80
CA ARG A 298 3.40 8.99 8.19
C ARG A 298 4.35 9.98 8.88
N ALA A 299 3.80 10.99 9.54
CA ALA A 299 4.57 11.87 10.42
C ALA A 299 5.09 11.11 11.66
N ALA A 300 6.14 11.61 12.31
CA ALA A 300 6.57 11.08 13.61
C ALA A 300 5.43 11.12 14.64
N PHE A 301 5.43 10.19 15.59
CA PHE A 301 4.47 10.18 16.70
C PHE A 301 5.14 9.94 18.05
N GLN A 302 4.40 10.21 19.11
CA GLN A 302 4.79 9.90 20.48
C GLN A 302 3.70 9.08 21.16
N ASP A 303 4.13 8.05 21.87
CA ASP A 303 3.30 7.22 22.74
C ASP A 303 3.48 7.62 24.20
N GLN A 304 2.50 7.30 25.06
CA GLN A 304 2.60 7.56 26.50
C GLN A 304 3.37 6.43 27.17
N ALA A 305 4.63 6.71 27.55
CA ALA A 305 5.55 5.72 28.13
C ALA A 305 5.02 5.02 29.40
N THR A 306 4.07 5.62 30.11
CA THR A 306 3.52 5.08 31.36
C THR A 306 2.40 4.06 31.17
N GLU A 307 1.81 3.96 29.98
CA GLU A 307 0.68 3.06 29.71
C GLU A 307 0.85 2.33 28.36
N PRO A 308 1.64 1.24 28.30
CA PRO A 308 1.91 0.53 27.04
C PRO A 308 0.65 0.03 26.30
N VAL A 309 -0.44 -0.18 27.03
CA VAL A 309 -1.74 -0.60 26.46
C VAL A 309 -2.44 0.55 25.72
N ALA A 310 -2.09 1.81 26.00
CA ALA A 310 -2.62 3.01 25.34
C ALA A 310 -1.82 3.41 24.09
N ASN A 311 -0.69 2.75 23.81
CA ASN A 311 0.16 3.09 22.67
C ASN A 311 -0.54 2.87 21.33
N ARG A 312 -0.10 3.66 20.32
CA ARG A 312 -0.56 3.58 18.94
C ARG A 312 -0.51 2.14 18.46
N HIS A 313 -1.65 1.66 17.96
CA HIS A 313 -1.75 0.33 17.42
C HIS A 313 -2.64 0.34 16.18
N MET A 314 -2.04 0.01 15.05
CA MET A 314 -2.75 -0.11 13.78
C MET A 314 -2.62 -1.54 13.27
N LEU A 315 -3.61 -2.00 12.52
CA LEU A 315 -3.59 -3.31 11.87
C LEU A 315 -3.58 -3.10 10.36
N ARG A 316 -2.66 -3.77 9.66
CA ARG A 316 -2.52 -3.63 8.21
C ARG A 316 -2.69 -4.95 7.50
N LEU A 317 -3.43 -4.94 6.39
CA LEU A 317 -3.44 -6.00 5.38
C LEU A 317 -3.07 -5.47 4.00
N TRP A 318 -2.50 -6.33 3.16
CA TRP A 318 -2.33 -6.10 1.73
C TRP A 318 -3.20 -7.09 0.97
N PHE A 319 -3.71 -6.70 -0.20
CA PHE A 319 -4.57 -7.57 -0.98
C PHE A 319 -4.53 -7.23 -2.48
N SER A 320 -4.75 -8.25 -3.29
CA SER A 320 -5.02 -8.11 -4.72
C SER A 320 -6.52 -7.87 -4.94
N LEU A 321 -6.87 -7.04 -5.92
CA LEU A 321 -8.25 -6.72 -6.27
C LEU A 321 -8.78 -7.69 -7.34
N PRO A 322 -10.05 -8.13 -7.27
CA PRO A 322 -10.64 -8.98 -8.29
C PRO A 322 -10.82 -8.25 -9.63
N ASN A 323 -11.00 -6.92 -9.60
CA ASN A 323 -11.09 -6.05 -10.78
C ASN A 323 -9.74 -5.37 -11.13
N GLY A 324 -8.62 -5.87 -10.60
CA GLY A 324 -7.32 -5.23 -10.75
C GLY A 324 -6.83 -5.06 -12.20
N ARG A 325 -6.18 -3.93 -12.48
CA ARG A 325 -5.60 -3.60 -13.82
C ARG A 325 -4.52 -4.58 -14.28
N ALA A 326 -4.25 -4.63 -15.59
CA ALA A 326 -3.07 -5.31 -16.12
C ALA A 326 -1.77 -4.67 -15.56
N LEU A 327 -0.77 -5.50 -15.24
CA LEU A 327 0.46 -5.04 -14.60
C LEU A 327 1.65 -5.07 -15.58
N PRO A 328 2.56 -4.08 -15.52
CA PRO A 328 3.78 -4.08 -16.30
C PRO A 328 4.60 -5.38 -16.07
N PRO A 329 5.16 -6.01 -17.12
CA PRO A 329 5.91 -7.27 -16.98
C PRO A 329 7.07 -7.22 -15.97
N VAL A 330 7.67 -6.06 -15.74
CA VAL A 330 8.75 -5.90 -14.75
C VAL A 330 8.29 -6.24 -13.32
N PHE A 331 7.00 -6.09 -13.02
CA PHE A 331 6.43 -6.38 -11.70
C PHE A 331 6.39 -7.87 -11.36
N GLU A 332 6.47 -8.78 -12.34
CA GLU A 332 6.53 -10.24 -12.13
C GLU A 332 7.62 -10.66 -11.13
N ARG A 333 8.72 -9.90 -11.10
CA ARG A 333 9.92 -10.21 -10.31
C ARG A 333 10.12 -9.29 -9.11
N THR A 334 9.29 -8.27 -8.95
CA THR A 334 9.37 -7.35 -7.80
C THR A 334 8.84 -8.04 -6.55
N ARG A 335 9.40 -7.74 -5.37
CA ARG A 335 8.86 -8.29 -4.12
C ARG A 335 7.46 -7.76 -3.81
N GLU A 336 7.17 -6.53 -4.22
CA GLU A 336 5.92 -5.84 -3.93
C GLU A 336 4.74 -6.44 -4.67
N PHE A 337 4.88 -6.67 -5.97
CA PHE A 337 3.72 -6.88 -6.85
C PHE A 337 3.65 -8.26 -7.46
N HIS A 338 4.60 -9.14 -7.17
CA HIS A 338 4.63 -10.41 -7.87
C HIS A 338 3.47 -11.35 -7.57
N TYR A 339 2.91 -11.33 -6.35
CA TYR A 339 1.75 -12.15 -6.02
C TYR A 339 0.54 -11.70 -6.83
N SER A 340 0.30 -10.38 -6.86
CA SER A 340 -0.70 -9.72 -7.69
C SER A 340 -0.50 -9.98 -9.19
N TYR A 341 0.74 -9.99 -9.67
CA TYR A 341 1.07 -10.34 -11.05
C TYR A 341 0.77 -11.82 -11.34
N ALA A 342 1.20 -12.72 -10.46
CA ALA A 342 0.97 -14.15 -10.62
C ALA A 342 -0.53 -14.49 -10.64
N ARG A 343 -1.33 -13.84 -9.78
CA ARG A 343 -2.79 -14.01 -9.73
C ARG A 343 -3.48 -13.65 -11.05
N ARG A 344 -3.01 -12.62 -11.74
CA ARG A 344 -3.51 -12.24 -13.07
C ARG A 344 -3.09 -13.25 -14.14
N ALA A 345 -1.86 -13.74 -14.06
CA ALA A 345 -1.31 -14.71 -15.00
C ALA A 345 -1.95 -16.10 -14.90
N SER A 346 -2.35 -16.52 -13.69
CA SER A 346 -3.01 -17.81 -13.47
C SER A 346 -4.48 -17.84 -13.87
N GLY A 347 -5.09 -16.67 -14.20
CA GLY A 347 -6.52 -16.54 -14.48
C GLY A 347 -7.41 -16.97 -13.31
N SER A 348 -6.84 -17.16 -12.11
CA SER A 348 -7.51 -17.80 -10.99
C SER A 348 -8.00 -16.75 -10.00
N ALA A 349 -9.30 -16.48 -10.06
CA ALA A 349 -10.09 -16.03 -8.92
C ALA A 349 -10.19 -17.18 -7.88
N SER A 350 -9.07 -17.76 -7.46
CA SER A 350 -9.06 -18.85 -6.49
C SER A 350 -9.39 -18.27 -5.12
N ASP A 351 -10.60 -18.63 -4.66
CA ASP A 351 -11.27 -18.27 -3.40
C ASP A 351 -10.48 -18.54 -2.12
#